data_AF-A0A2E4BUM9-F1
#
_entry.id   AF-A0A2E4BUM9-F1
#
_cell.length_a   1.000
_cell.length_b   1.000
_cell.length_c   1.000
_cell.angle_alpha   90.00
_cell.angle_beta   90.00
_cell.angle_gamma   90.00
#
_symmetry.space_group_name_H-M   'P 1'
#
loop_
_entity.id
_entity.type
_entity.pdbx_description
1 polymer ?
#
loop_
_entity_poly.entity_id
_entity_poly.type
_entity_poly.pdbx_seq_one_letter_code
_entity_poly.pdbx_strand_id
1 'polypeptide(L)' 'MIIGGIPRYNPPRLDNDVQRMLETGINVYVVSGDLEDHGIGMGDIIEGVELVDRADLGNLFDQHDRIWHW' A
#
# COMPACT_ATOMS: atom_id res chain seq x y z
N MET A 1 3.78 13.06 -16.72
CA MET A 1 3.73 13.73 -15.40
C MET A 1 5.00 14.56 -15.24
N ILE A 2 4.89 15.84 -14.88
CA ILE A 2 6.04 16.73 -14.60
C ILE A 2 6.07 16.96 -13.10
N ILE A 3 7.21 16.68 -12.46
CA ILE A 3 7.42 16.98 -11.03
C ILE A 3 8.64 17.91 -10.96
N GLY A 4 8.51 19.08 -10.36
CA GLY A 4 9.60 20.06 -10.24
C GLY A 4 10.16 20.54 -11.58
N GLY A 5 9.35 20.57 -12.64
CA GLY A 5 9.78 20.99 -13.98
C GLY A 5 10.52 19.92 -14.80
N ILE A 6 10.72 18.71 -14.26
CA ILE A 6 11.40 17.62 -14.96
C ILE A 6 10.36 16.67 -15.59
N PRO A 7 10.39 16.45 -16.92
CA PRO A 7 9.56 15.44 -17.57
C PRO A 7 9.97 14.04 -17.12
N ARG A 8 9.03 13.25 -16.60
CA ARG A 8 9.27 11.83 -16.32
C ARG A 8 8.91 10.99 -17.54
N TYR A 9 9.88 10.24 -18.05
CA TYR A 9 9.69 9.33 -19.19
C TYR A 9 8.95 8.04 -18.81
N ASN A 10 8.95 7.67 -17.52
CA ASN A 10 8.15 6.55 -17.01
C ASN A 10 7.58 6.92 -15.62
N PRO A 11 6.43 7.61 -15.56
CA PRO A 11 5.80 7.91 -14.29
C PRO A 11 5.35 6.61 -13.60
N PRO A 12 5.50 6.49 -12.27
CA PRO A 12 4.96 5.35 -11.53
C PRO A 12 3.44 5.31 -11.69
N ARG A 13 2.90 4.11 -11.82
CA ARG A 13 1.46 3.86 -11.87
C ARG A 13 1.17 3.03 -10.64
N LEU A 14 1.03 3.71 -9.51
CA LEU A 14 1.00 3.09 -8.19
C LEU A 14 -0.10 2.02 -8.06
N ASP A 15 -1.23 2.26 -8.73
CA ASP A 15 -2.32 1.30 -8.91
C ASP A 15 -1.82 -0.02 -9.53
N ASN A 16 -1.18 0.08 -10.70
CA ASN A 16 -0.64 -1.08 -11.40
C ASN A 16 0.56 -1.70 -10.66
N ASP A 17 1.36 -0.89 -9.99
CA ASP A 17 2.56 -1.35 -9.27
C ASP A 17 2.15 -2.19 -8.05
N VAL A 18 1.15 -1.75 -7.28
CA VAL A 18 0.57 -2.52 -6.16
C VAL A 18 -0.11 -3.79 -6.68
N GLN A 19 -0.90 -3.70 -7.75
CA GLN A 19 -1.54 -4.87 -8.35
C GLN A 19 -0.50 -5.94 -8.76
N ARG A 20 0.60 -5.54 -9.39
CA ARG A 20 1.69 -6.46 -9.75
C ARG A 20 2.36 -7.09 -8.54
N MET A 21 2.52 -6.36 -7.44
CA MET A 21 3.07 -6.93 -6.21
C MET A 21 2.18 -8.07 -5.69
N LEU A 22 0.86 -7.84 -5.64
CA LEU A 22 -0.11 -8.84 -5.26
C LEU A 22 -0.07 -10.07 -6.18
N GLU A 23 -0.02 -9.86 -7.50
CA GLU A 23 0.10 -10.94 -8.50
C GLU A 23 1.38 -11.79 -8.34
N THR A 24 2.46 -11.20 -7.80
CA THR A 24 3.70 -11.92 -7.46
C THR A 24 3.69 -12.62 -6.11
N GLY A 25 2.58 -12.52 -5.36
CA GLY A 25 2.43 -13.12 -4.03
C GLY A 25 3.03 -12.30 -2.89
N ILE A 26 3.26 -10.99 -3.11
CA ILE A 26 3.64 -10.07 -2.04
C ILE A 26 2.36 -9.60 -1.36
N ASN A 27 2.25 -9.84 -0.05
CA ASN A 27 1.13 -9.33 0.74
C ASN A 27 1.25 -7.82 0.89
N VAL A 28 0.17 -7.11 0.57
CA VAL A 28 0.05 -5.66 0.73
C VAL A 28 -1.07 -5.39 1.72
N TYR A 29 -0.77 -4.56 2.71
CA TYR A 29 -1.69 -4.24 3.80
C TYR A 29 -2.11 -2.77 3.75
N VAL A 30 -3.33 -2.50 4.19
CA VAL A 30 -3.80 -1.15 4.49
C VAL A 30 -4.39 -1.08 5.89
N VAL A 31 -4.06 -0.02 6.62
CA VAL A 31 -4.58 0.19 7.97
C VAL A 31 -6.04 0.60 7.88
N SER A 32 -6.93 -0.18 8.49
CA SER A 32 -8.38 0.04 8.41
C SER A 32 -8.79 1.44 8.89
N GLY A 33 -8.24 1.89 10.03
CA GLY A 33 -8.52 3.22 10.58
C GLY A 33 -8.11 4.37 9.64
N ASP A 34 -7.06 4.19 8.83
CA ASP A 34 -6.63 5.22 7.89
C ASP A 34 -7.64 5.38 6.74
N LEU A 35 -8.29 4.29 6.31
CA LEU A 35 -9.36 4.36 5.31
C LEU A 35 -10.54 5.18 5.82
N GLU A 36 -10.94 4.97 7.09
CA GLU A 36 -12.01 5.72 7.72
C GLU A 36 -11.66 7.21 7.86
N ASP A 37 -10.47 7.52 8.37
CA ASP A 37 -9.96 8.88 8.56
C ASP A 37 -9.89 9.66 7.23
N HIS A 38 -9.64 8.95 6.12
CA HIS A 38 -9.57 9.52 4.77
C HIS A 38 -10.87 9.38 3.96
N GLY A 39 -11.91 8.76 4.51
CA GLY A 39 -13.20 8.56 3.83
C GLY A 39 -13.11 7.68 2.57
N ILE A 40 -12.15 6.76 2.53
CA ILE A 40 -11.91 5.86 1.39
C ILE A 40 -12.79 4.63 1.56
N GLY A 41 -13.59 4.32 0.54
CA GLY A 41 -14.46 3.14 0.56
C GLY A 41 -13.71 1.87 0.18
N MET A 42 -14.19 0.71 0.64
CA MET A 42 -13.62 -0.58 0.24
C MET A 42 -13.65 -0.83 -1.27
N GLY A 43 -14.60 -0.21 -2.00
CA GLY A 43 -14.66 -0.29 -3.47
C GLY A 43 -13.54 0.49 -4.18
N ASP A 44 -12.83 1.36 -3.47
CA ASP A 44 -11.70 2.13 -3.99
C ASP A 44 -10.35 1.43 -3.71
N ILE A 45 -10.39 0.29 -3.00
CA ILE A 45 -9.20 -0.50 -2.64
C ILE A 45 -8.95 -1.56 -3.72
N ILE A 46 -7.68 -1.72 -4.08
CA ILE A 46 -7.24 -2.76 -5.02
C ILE A 46 -7.57 -4.14 -4.43
N GLU A 47 -8.21 -4.99 -5.22
CA GLU A 47 -8.54 -6.36 -4.81
C GLU A 47 -7.28 -7.12 -4.42
N GLY A 48 -7.33 -7.82 -3.28
CA GLY A 48 -6.20 -8.57 -2.72
C GLY A 48 -5.37 -7.81 -1.68
N VAL A 49 -5.57 -6.49 -1.51
CA VAL A 49 -5.02 -5.78 -0.36
C VAL A 49 -5.72 -6.24 0.92
N GLU A 50 -4.92 -6.60 1.93
CA GLU A 50 -5.41 -7.06 3.23
C GLU A 50 -5.61 -5.89 4.19
N LEU A 51 -6.64 -5.98 5.02
CA LEU A 51 -6.88 -5.00 6.08
C LEU A 51 -6.11 -5.41 7.34
N VAL A 52 -5.46 -4.43 7.96
CA VAL A 52 -4.82 -4.62 9.26
C VAL A 52 -5.30 -3.54 10.22
N ASP A 53 -5.58 -3.92 11.47
CA ASP A 53 -5.83 -2.94 12.51
C ASP A 53 -4.51 -2.31 12.96
N ARG A 54 -4.54 -1.03 13.35
CA ARG A 54 -3.34 -0.35 13.84
C ARG A 54 -2.75 -1.03 15.08
N ALA A 55 -3.57 -1.64 15.92
CA ALA A 55 -3.13 -2.41 17.09
C ALA A 55 -2.39 -3.70 16.72
N ASP A 56 -2.65 -4.26 15.53
CA ASP A 56 -2.05 -5.52 15.07
C ASP A 56 -0.73 -5.32 14.30
N LEU A 57 -0.35 -4.07 13.99
CA LEU A 57 0.91 -3.78 13.28
C LEU A 57 2.13 -4.34 14.02
N GLY A 58 2.14 -4.31 15.36
CA GLY A 58 3.23 -4.89 16.14
C GLY A 58 3.38 -6.40 15.89
N ASN A 59 2.26 -7.13 15.89
CA ASN A 59 2.26 -8.57 15.60
C ASN A 59 2.69 -8.87 14.16
N LEU A 60 2.34 -8.01 13.20
CA LEU A 60 2.77 -8.13 11.80
C LEU A 60 4.27 -7.91 11.66
N PHE A 61 4.79 -6.90 12.35
CA PHE A 61 6.21 -6.55 12.38
C PHE A 61 7.07 -7.67 12.97
N ASP A 62 6.60 -8.32 14.05
CA ASP A 62 7.29 -9.44 14.69
C ASP A 62 7.43 -10.69 13.80
N GLN A 63 6.64 -10.81 12.72
CA GLN A 63 6.74 -11.90 11.75
C GLN A 63 7.91 -11.73 10.77
N HIS A 64 8.62 -10.61 10.82
CA HIS A 64 9.64 -10.25 9.85
C HIS A 64 10.97 -9.92 10.54
N ASP A 65 12.09 -10.42 10.01
CA ASP A 65 13.41 -10.16 10.60
C ASP A 65 13.86 -8.70 10.49
N ARG A 66 13.31 -7.96 9.52
CA ARG A 66 13.73 -6.60 9.16
C ARG A 66 12.53 -5.78 8.72
N ILE A 67 12.50 -4.52 9.17
CA ILE A 67 11.45 -3.56 8.86
C ILE A 67 12.09 -2.31 8.28
N TRP A 68 11.57 -1.87 7.14
CA TRP A 68 11.96 -0.60 6.52
C TRP A 68 10.77 0.35 6.63
N HIS A 69 11.04 1.57 7.09
CA HIS A 69 10.04 2.62 7.23
C HIS A 69 10.49 3.82 6.39
N TRP A 70 9.63 4.32 5.52
CA TRP A 70 9.87 5.44 4.60
C TRP A 70 8.94 6.62 4.88
#